data_AF-A0A1X7VGQ8-F1
#
_entry.id   AF-A0A1X7VGQ8-F1
#
_cell.length_a   1.000
_cell.length_b   1.000
_cell.length_c   1.000
_cell.angle_alpha   90.00
_cell.angle_beta   90.00
_cell.angle_gamma   90.00
#
_symmetry.space_group_name_H-M   'P 1'
#
loop_
_entity.id
_entity.type
_entity.pdbx_description
1 polymer ?
#
loop_
_entity_poly.entity_id
_entity_poly.type
_entity_poly.pdbx_seq_one_letter_code
_entity_poly.pdbx_strand_id
1 'polypeptide(L)' 'MATPFQIVVPEPCDCLRSEEWVRWSRRLERFTSVSGLAEKSGESQVNALVYYMGDSADNILESFGL' A
#
# COMPACT_ATOMS: atom_id res chain seq x y z
N MET A 1 -12.24 -17.14 22.57
CA MET A 1 -11.13 -17.35 21.62
C MET A 1 -11.09 -16.12 20.73
N ALA A 2 -10.07 -15.27 20.84
CA ALA A 2 -9.95 -14.07 20.01
C ALA A 2 -9.39 -14.52 18.66
N THR A 3 -10.19 -14.40 17.59
CA THR A 3 -9.74 -14.61 16.22
C THR A 3 -8.62 -13.61 15.93
N PRO A 4 -7.46 -14.04 15.39
CA PRO A 4 -6.43 -13.09 14.99
C PRO A 4 -7.04 -12.18 13.93
N PHE A 5 -6.98 -10.87 14.16
CA PHE A 5 -7.42 -9.88 13.17
C PHE A 5 -6.53 -10.04 11.94
N GLN A 6 -7.01 -10.78 10.94
CA GLN A 6 -6.36 -10.85 9.65
C GLN A 6 -6.57 -9.50 9.00
N ILE A 7 -5.53 -8.67 9.04
CA ILE A 7 -5.52 -7.40 8.34
C ILE A 7 -5.59 -7.73 6.86
N VAL A 8 -6.77 -7.54 6.28
CA VAL A 8 -7.01 -7.83 4.87
C VAL A 8 -6.12 -6.91 4.06
N VAL A 9 -5.25 -7.52 3.27
CA VAL A 9 -4.40 -6.81 2.32
C VAL A 9 -5.31 -5.97 1.41
N PRO A 10 -5.08 -4.65 1.30
CA PRO A 10 -5.87 -3.82 0.42
C PRO A 10 -5.77 -4.33 -1.02
N GLU A 11 -6.87 -4.30 -1.75
CA GLU A 11 -6.88 -4.62 -3.18
C GLU A 11 -5.85 -3.75 -3.94
N PRO A 12 -5.25 -4.29 -5.02
CA PRO A 12 -4.37 -3.53 -5.89
C PRO A 12 -5.08 -2.25 -6.35
N CYS A 13 -4.38 -1.12 -6.30
CA CYS A 13 -4.91 0.14 -6.78
C CYS A 13 -4.60 0.30 -8.26
N ASP A 14 -5.60 0.66 -9.06
CA ASP A 14 -5.38 1.30 -10.35
C ASP A 14 -4.94 2.76 -10.11
N CYS A 15 -3.67 2.94 -9.71
CA CYS A 15 -3.10 4.26 -9.37
C CYS A 15 -3.10 5.25 -10.55
N LEU A 16 -3.42 4.77 -11.76
CA LEU A 16 -3.63 5.56 -12.97
C LEU A 16 -4.84 6.52 -12.85
N ARG A 17 -5.76 6.28 -11.91
CA ARG A 17 -6.91 7.15 -11.65
C ARG A 17 -6.76 7.93 -10.35
N SER A 18 -6.68 9.25 -10.45
CA SER A 18 -6.49 10.17 -9.32
C SER A 18 -7.53 10.02 -8.20
N GLU A 19 -8.78 9.70 -8.53
CA GLU A 19 -9.85 9.49 -7.55
C GLU A 19 -9.68 8.17 -6.76
N GLU A 20 -9.15 7.14 -7.42
CA GLU A 20 -8.90 5.83 -6.80
C GLU A 20 -7.66 5.89 -5.90
N TRP A 21 -6.64 6.66 -6.30
CA TRP A 21 -5.47 6.96 -5.49
C TRP A 21 -5.81 7.58 -4.12
N VAL A 22 -6.73 8.55 -4.08
CA VAL A 22 -7.15 9.19 -2.82
C VAL A 22 -7.89 8.21 -1.90
N ARG A 23 -8.69 7.29 -2.45
CA ARG A 23 -9.35 6.25 -1.64
C ARG A 23 -8.35 5.22 -1.15
N TRP A 24 -7.41 4.82 -2.00
CA TRP A 24 -6.45 3.78 -1.69
C TRP A 24 -5.38 4.24 -0.70
N SER A 25 -4.83 5.44 -0.85
CA SER A 25 -3.90 6.04 0.14
C SER A 25 -4.50 6.07 1.55
N ARG A 26 -5.79 6.40 1.69
CA ARG A 26 -6.50 6.34 2.98
C ARG A 26 -6.64 4.91 3.54
N ARG A 27 -6.83 3.90 2.68
CA ARG A 27 -6.82 2.49 3.12
C ARG A 27 -5.43 2.07 3.56
N LEU A 28 -4.40 2.47 2.81
CA LEU A 28 -3.01 2.17 3.12
C LEU A 28 -2.58 2.81 4.43
N GLU A 29 -2.96 4.06 4.71
CA GLU A 29 -2.67 4.72 5.98
C GLU A 29 -3.24 3.94 7.16
N ARG A 30 -4.51 3.51 7.07
CA ARG A 30 -5.15 2.67 8.08
C ARG A 30 -4.45 1.32 8.21
N PHE A 31 -4.17 0.67 7.08
CA PHE A 31 -3.44 -0.60 7.03
C PHE A 31 -2.08 -0.47 7.72
N THR A 32 -1.35 0.59 7.41
CA THR A 32 -0.01 0.85 7.93
C THR A 32 -0.03 1.07 9.44
N SER A 33 -1.06 1.78 9.93
CA SER A 33 -1.29 2.00 11.37
C SER A 33 -1.67 0.70 12.10
N VAL A 34 -2.56 -0.14 11.56
CA VAL A 34 -3.00 -1.36 12.25
C VAL A 34 -2.04 -2.54 12.12
N SER A 35 -1.22 -2.57 11.06
CA SER A 35 -0.23 -3.64 10.81
C SER A 35 1.11 -3.43 11.52
N GLY A 36 1.30 -2.28 12.17
CA GLY A 36 2.61 -1.87 12.68
C GLY A 36 3.63 -1.57 11.57
N LEU A 37 3.21 -1.53 10.31
CA LEU A 37 4.06 -1.09 9.19
C LEU A 37 4.46 0.39 9.37
N ALA A 38 3.64 1.18 10.07
CA ALA A 38 3.95 2.57 10.45
C ALA A 38 5.25 2.70 11.26
N GLU A 39 5.58 1.67 12.04
CA GLU A 39 6.76 1.65 12.92
C GLU A 39 7.98 1.02 12.25
N LYS A 40 7.82 0.48 11.03
CA LYS A 40 8.93 -0.09 10.26
C LYS A 40 9.75 1.01 9.57
N SER A 41 10.96 0.64 9.15
CA SER A 41 11.84 1.50 8.37
C SER A 41 11.18 1.97 7.07
N GLY A 42 11.53 3.18 6.62
CA GLY A 42 10.97 3.78 5.41
C GLY A 42 11.08 2.88 4.18
N GLU A 43 12.20 2.16 4.01
CA GLU A 43 12.34 1.16 2.94
C GLU A 43 11.31 0.04 3.03
N SER A 44 11.02 -0.48 4.23
CA SER A 44 9.99 -1.52 4.39
C SER A 44 8.58 -0.99 4.10
N GLN A 45 8.32 0.27 4.44
CA GLN A 45 7.05 0.93 4.12
C GLN A 45 6.88 1.10 2.61
N VAL A 46 7.94 1.54 1.92
CA VAL A 46 7.96 1.70 0.47
C VAL A 46 7.86 0.34 -0.24
N ASN A 47 8.62 -0.68 0.20
CA ASN A 47 8.50 -2.02 -0.38
C ASN A 47 7.11 -2.62 -0.19
N ALA A 48 6.50 -2.43 0.98
CA ALA A 48 5.12 -2.86 1.20
C ALA A 48 4.14 -2.09 0.29
N LEU A 49 4.32 -0.77 0.15
CA LEU A 49 3.53 0.07 -0.76
C LEU A 49 3.61 -0.45 -2.21
N VAL A 50 4.82 -0.69 -2.73
CA VAL A 50 5.06 -1.22 -4.08
C VAL A 50 4.42 -2.60 -4.23
N TYR A 51 4.60 -3.47 -3.23
CA TYR A 51 3.96 -4.78 -3.20
C TYR A 51 2.42 -4.70 -3.27
N TYR A 52 1.80 -3.74 -2.57
CA TYR A 52 0.34 -3.56 -2.60
C TYR A 52 -0.17 -2.89 -3.87
N MET A 53 0.61 -2.02 -4.51
CA MET A 53 0.24 -1.45 -5.81
C MET A 53 0.26 -2.49 -6.94
N GLY A 54 1.02 -3.58 -6.78
CA GLY A 54 1.12 -4.63 -7.80
C GLY A 54 1.67 -4.09 -9.11
N ASP A 55 1.06 -4.45 -10.23
CA ASP A 55 1.51 -4.10 -11.60
C ASP A 55 1.55 -2.58 -11.85
N SER A 56 0.66 -1.82 -11.20
CA SER A 56 0.66 -0.34 -11.29
C SER A 56 1.89 0.29 -10.64
N ALA A 57 2.56 -0.42 -9.73
CA ALA A 57 3.76 0.08 -9.06
C ALA A 57 4.93 0.20 -10.04
N ASP A 58 5.10 -0.80 -10.92
CA ASP A 58 6.15 -0.83 -11.94
C ASP A 58 6.02 0.38 -12.86
N ASN A 59 4.79 0.67 -13.34
CA ASN A 59 4.54 1.82 -14.21
C ASN A 59 4.85 3.16 -13.53
N ILE A 60 4.58 3.27 -12.23
CA ILE A 60 4.91 4.46 -11.44
C ILE A 60 6.43 4.58 -11.25
N LEU A 61 7.11 3.49 -10.91
CA LEU A 61 8.58 3.47 -10.75
C LEU A 61 9.29 3.79 -12.06
N GLU A 62 8.82 3.22 -13.19
CA GLU A 62 9.28 3.57 -14.53
C GLU A 62 9.06 5.05 -14.84
N SER A 63 7.91 5.62 -14.45
CA SER A 63 7.65 7.06 -14.59
C SER A 63 8.61 7.93 -13.78
N PHE A 64 9.21 7.41 -12.71
CA PHE A 64 10.27 8.08 -11.94
C PHE A 64 11.68 7.78 -12.48
N GLY A 65 11.81 6.93 -13.51
CA GLY A 65 13.09 6.52 -14.09
C GLY A 65 13.95 5.67 -13.16
N LEU A 66 13.31 4.96 -12.22
CA LEU A 66 13.94 4.06 -11.25
C LEU A 66 14.02 2.63 -11.76
#